data_AF-A0A835YVA4-F1
#
_entry.id   AF-A0A835YVA4-F1
#
_cell.length_a   1.000
_cell.length_b   1.000
_cell.length_c   1.000
_cell.angle_alpha   90.00
_cell.angle_beta   90.00
_cell.angle_gamma   90.00
#
_symmetry.space_group_name_H-M   'P 1'
#
loop_
_entity.id
_entity.type
_entity.pdbx_description
1 polymer ?
#
loop_
_entity_poly.entity_id
_entity_poly.type
_entity_poly.pdbx_seq_one_letter_code
_entity_poly.pdbx_strand_id
1 'polypeptide(L)'
;MAFTTCTQQQCYEATVRPLVADCCAGYNVTAFAYGQTASGKTHTVFGSGGGEERGIAARVLEDLFDYVAREERDGGLAAVRVTLTFIEIYREEDLPLREDEGGGMLVAGALCEEVTCAEDAWQLLADGIARRATGSTFMNAVSSRSHAIATLAVERVMVSPEGRGNGLPVVTRSKFHLVDLAGTERADRTGATGMRFKESIKINQGLFTLGKVIRALSTPVGNRKSANLKRHVPYRESKLTRLLQDSLGGNSRTVMVACISPADADLQETVDTLKYATRARTIRNAPVINKGEVMQPPAMPSAIADRYRQALCARLYLFTHCFMDCLRYAT
;
A
#
# COMPACT_ATOMS: atom_id res chain seq x y z
N MET A 1 -29.06 -17.29 -9.38
CA MET A 1 -27.70 -17.03 -9.92
C MET A 1 -26.78 -18.06 -9.30
N ALA A 2 -26.04 -18.84 -10.10
CA ALA A 2 -25.02 -19.74 -9.55
C ALA A 2 -23.80 -18.89 -9.18
N PHE A 3 -23.58 -18.68 -7.88
CA PHE A 3 -22.32 -18.08 -7.42
C PHE A 3 -21.22 -19.12 -7.66
N THR A 4 -20.26 -18.82 -8.53
CA THR A 4 -19.06 -19.64 -8.68
C THR A 4 -18.19 -19.46 -7.46
N THR A 5 -17.70 -20.56 -6.89
CA THR A 5 -16.74 -20.52 -5.79
C THR A 5 -15.41 -19.97 -6.29
N CYS A 6 -14.80 -19.07 -5.52
CA CYS A 6 -13.48 -18.49 -5.79
C CYS A 6 -12.63 -18.67 -4.54
N THR A 7 -11.46 -19.31 -4.67
CA THR A 7 -10.55 -19.50 -3.54
C THR A 7 -9.71 -18.24 -3.29
N GLN A 8 -9.08 -18.16 -2.11
CA GLN A 8 -8.15 -17.07 -1.78
C GLN A 8 -7.00 -16.95 -2.80
N GLN A 9 -6.49 -18.10 -3.27
CA GLN A 9 -5.44 -18.13 -4.28
C GLN A 9 -5.92 -17.58 -5.62
N GLN A 10 -7.10 -18.00 -6.09
CA GLN A 10 -7.67 -17.50 -7.35
C GLN A 10 -7.94 -15.99 -7.28
N CYS A 11 -8.47 -15.52 -6.14
CA CYS A 11 -8.67 -14.09 -5.90
C CYS A 11 -7.35 -13.32 -5.99
N TYR A 12 -6.31 -13.79 -5.30
CA TYR A 12 -4.99 -13.18 -5.31
C TYR A 12 -4.35 -13.14 -6.70
N GLU A 13 -4.33 -14.27 -7.40
CA GLU A 13 -3.73 -14.40 -8.74
C GLU A 13 -4.41 -13.49 -9.76
N ALA A 14 -5.74 -13.37 -9.70
CA ALA A 14 -6.50 -12.55 -10.64
C ALA A 14 -6.41 -11.04 -10.37
N THR A 15 -6.09 -10.62 -9.14
CA THR A 15 -6.26 -9.21 -8.74
C THR A 15 -4.97 -8.53 -8.28
N VAL A 16 -4.16 -9.17 -7.45
CA VAL A 16 -3.05 -8.50 -6.73
C VAL A 16 -1.68 -9.01 -7.15
N ARG A 17 -1.55 -10.29 -7.53
CA ARG A 17 -0.26 -10.87 -7.94
C ARG A 17 0.50 -10.05 -8.99
N PRO A 18 -0.12 -9.53 -10.07
CA PRO A 18 0.59 -8.71 -11.04
C PRO A 18 1.18 -7.42 -10.45
N LEU A 19 0.56 -6.89 -9.40
CA LEU A 19 0.98 -5.66 -8.77
C LEU A 19 2.20 -5.83 -7.87
N VAL A 20 2.53 -7.07 -7.45
CA VAL A 20 3.76 -7.34 -6.71
C VAL A 20 4.98 -7.00 -7.57
N ALA A 21 4.97 -7.40 -8.84
CA ALA A 21 6.02 -7.05 -9.79
C ALA A 21 6.11 -5.54 -10.02
N ASP A 22 4.96 -4.85 -10.13
CA ASP A 22 4.93 -3.38 -10.23
C ASP A 22 5.58 -2.71 -9.01
N CYS A 23 5.28 -3.20 -7.80
CA CYS A 23 5.89 -2.71 -6.57
C CYS A 23 7.42 -2.90 -6.60
N CYS A 24 7.88 -4.10 -6.97
CA CYS A 24 9.30 -4.39 -7.10
C CYS A 24 9.99 -3.54 -8.19
N ALA A 25 9.28 -3.15 -9.25
CA ALA A 25 9.78 -2.23 -10.27
C ALA A 25 9.83 -0.75 -9.81
N GLY A 26 9.34 -0.44 -8.61
CA GLY A 26 9.37 0.90 -8.02
C GLY A 26 8.08 1.71 -8.19
N TYR A 27 6.97 1.10 -8.60
CA TYR A 27 5.66 1.74 -8.55
C TYR A 27 5.06 1.66 -7.16
N ASN A 28 4.33 2.70 -6.73
CA ASN A 28 3.44 2.56 -5.59
C ASN A 28 2.24 1.69 -5.96
N VAL A 29 1.78 0.88 -5.02
CA VAL A 29 0.69 -0.07 -5.18
C VAL A 29 -0.27 0.06 -4.01
N THR A 30 -1.56 -0.10 -4.27
CA THR A 30 -2.58 -0.16 -3.23
C THR A 30 -3.63 -1.20 -3.57
N ALA A 31 -3.86 -2.14 -2.68
CA ALA A 31 -5.00 -3.05 -2.69
C ALA A 31 -5.87 -2.77 -1.47
N PHE A 32 -7.13 -2.41 -1.68
CA PHE A 32 -8.06 -2.16 -0.59
C PHE A 32 -9.37 -2.91 -0.75
N ALA A 33 -9.87 -3.47 0.34
CA ALA A 33 -11.18 -4.12 0.40
C ALA A 33 -12.25 -3.14 0.92
N TYR A 34 -13.41 -3.15 0.27
CA TYR A 34 -14.51 -2.23 0.56
C TYR A 34 -15.86 -2.96 0.52
N GLY A 35 -16.74 -2.68 1.47
CA GLY A 35 -18.08 -3.27 1.59
C GLY A 35 -18.58 -3.29 3.03
N GLN A 36 -19.81 -3.76 3.23
CA GLN A 36 -20.43 -3.83 4.56
C GLN A 36 -19.67 -4.77 5.52
N THR A 37 -19.92 -4.65 6.81
CA THR A 37 -19.46 -5.61 7.81
C THR A 37 -19.91 -7.03 7.46
N ALA A 38 -19.02 -7.98 7.74
CA ALA A 38 -19.18 -9.39 7.42
C ALA A 38 -19.27 -9.74 5.92
N SER A 39 -19.02 -8.81 4.99
CA SER A 39 -18.98 -9.12 3.56
C SER A 39 -17.69 -9.79 3.08
N GLY A 40 -16.73 -10.03 3.97
CA GLY A 40 -15.49 -10.74 3.66
C GLY A 40 -14.22 -9.88 3.53
N LYS A 41 -14.27 -8.57 3.79
CA LYS A 41 -13.09 -7.67 3.64
C LYS A 41 -11.82 -8.17 4.34
N THR A 42 -11.89 -8.38 5.66
CA THR A 42 -10.77 -8.88 6.47
C THR A 42 -10.32 -10.27 6.03
N HIS A 43 -11.27 -11.14 5.68
CA HIS A 43 -10.98 -12.48 5.14
C HIS A 43 -10.21 -12.37 3.82
N THR A 44 -10.60 -11.50 2.90
CA THR A 44 -9.90 -11.30 1.63
C THR A 44 -8.50 -10.71 1.82
N VAL A 45 -8.35 -9.68 2.65
CA VAL A 45 -7.06 -8.98 2.81
C VAL A 45 -6.09 -9.80 3.67
N PHE A 46 -6.52 -10.24 4.85
CA PHE A 46 -5.64 -10.87 5.84
C PHE A 46 -5.84 -12.39 5.96
N GLY A 47 -7.03 -12.91 5.63
CA GLY A 47 -7.37 -14.32 5.83
C GLY A 47 -7.93 -14.59 7.21
N SER A 48 -8.45 -15.80 7.40
CA SER A 48 -9.01 -16.29 8.68
C SER A 48 -8.18 -17.39 9.33
N GLY A 49 -7.03 -17.76 8.75
CA GLY A 49 -6.19 -18.83 9.26
C GLY A 49 -4.95 -19.09 8.41
N GLY A 50 -4.27 -20.21 8.69
CA GLY A 50 -3.13 -20.69 7.93
C GLY A 50 -3.52 -21.48 6.67
N GLY A 51 -2.52 -21.91 5.90
CA GLY A 51 -2.71 -22.73 4.70
C GLY A 51 -3.47 -22.00 3.59
N GLU A 52 -4.51 -22.65 3.04
CA GLU A 52 -5.28 -22.14 1.90
C GLU A 52 -6.10 -20.88 2.22
N GLU A 53 -6.47 -20.70 3.49
CA GLU A 53 -7.27 -19.56 3.98
C GLU A 53 -6.47 -18.26 4.14
N ARG A 54 -5.16 -18.30 3.86
CA ARG A 54 -4.31 -17.11 3.86
C ARG A 54 -4.78 -16.13 2.79
N GLY A 55 -5.07 -14.90 3.24
CA GLY A 55 -5.53 -13.82 2.38
C GLY A 55 -4.43 -13.24 1.50
N ILE A 56 -4.77 -12.13 0.83
CA ILE A 56 -3.89 -11.42 -0.09
C ILE A 56 -2.57 -11.02 0.57
N ALA A 57 -2.60 -10.51 1.80
CA ALA A 57 -1.42 -9.96 2.47
C ALA A 57 -0.31 -11.00 2.62
N ALA A 58 -0.65 -12.21 3.09
CA ALA A 58 0.33 -13.27 3.28
C ALA A 58 0.98 -13.70 1.96
N ARG A 59 0.19 -13.74 0.88
CA ARG A 59 0.64 -14.13 -0.47
C ARG A 59 1.50 -13.04 -1.12
N VAL A 60 1.16 -11.77 -0.87
CA VAL A 60 2.00 -10.63 -1.29
C VAL A 60 3.36 -10.69 -0.60
N LEU A 61 3.42 -11.00 0.69
CA LEU A 61 4.69 -11.13 1.41
C LEU A 61 5.56 -12.23 0.80
N GLU A 62 4.99 -13.40 0.54
CA GLU A 62 5.69 -14.52 -0.09
C GLU A 62 6.23 -14.17 -1.47
N ASP A 63 5.36 -13.72 -2.37
CA ASP A 63 5.77 -13.38 -3.74
C ASP A 63 6.79 -12.22 -3.77
N LEU A 64 6.68 -11.25 -2.85
CA LEU A 64 7.62 -10.14 -2.77
C LEU A 64 9.01 -10.59 -2.35
N PHE A 65 9.12 -11.39 -1.29
CA PHE A 65 10.42 -11.91 -0.84
C PHE A 65 11.00 -12.93 -1.83
N ASP A 66 10.16 -13.72 -2.51
CA ASP A 66 10.58 -14.58 -3.61
C ASP A 66 11.14 -13.78 -4.79
N TYR A 67 10.50 -12.66 -5.14
CA TYR A 67 10.98 -11.75 -6.18
C TYR A 67 12.34 -11.16 -5.81
N VAL A 68 12.47 -10.67 -4.57
CA VAL A 68 13.73 -10.11 -4.05
C VAL A 68 14.85 -11.14 -4.09
N ALA A 69 14.61 -12.36 -3.58
CA ALA A 69 15.61 -13.42 -3.57
C ALA A 69 16.05 -13.87 -4.97
N ARG A 70 15.16 -13.78 -5.98
CA ARG A 70 15.52 -14.05 -7.38
C ARG A 70 16.46 -12.98 -7.93
N GLU A 71 16.12 -11.70 -7.74
CA GLU A 71 16.93 -10.59 -8.24
C GLU A 71 18.31 -10.49 -7.58
N GLU A 72 18.42 -10.88 -6.30
CA GLU A 72 19.70 -11.00 -5.61
C GLU A 72 20.58 -12.11 -6.21
N ARG A 73 19.98 -13.26 -6.55
CA ARG A 73 20.71 -14.36 -7.21
C ARG A 73 21.15 -14.01 -8.63
N ASP A 74 20.33 -13.27 -9.36
CA ASP A 74 20.61 -12.85 -10.73
C ASP A 74 21.63 -11.68 -10.78
N GLY A 75 22.03 -11.14 -9.63
CA GLY A 75 23.06 -10.10 -9.51
C GLY A 75 22.59 -8.68 -9.89
N GLY A 76 21.30 -8.50 -10.17
CA GLY A 76 20.72 -7.19 -10.51
C GLY A 76 20.50 -6.27 -9.30
N LEU A 77 20.42 -6.85 -8.10
CA LEU A 77 20.12 -6.12 -6.86
C LEU A 77 21.38 -5.98 -5.99
N ALA A 78 21.82 -4.74 -5.77
CA ALA A 78 22.95 -4.43 -4.89
C ALA A 78 22.55 -4.44 -3.41
N ALA A 79 21.35 -3.92 -3.11
CA ALA A 79 20.78 -3.92 -1.78
C ALA A 79 19.25 -3.76 -1.85
N VAL A 80 18.58 -4.27 -0.82
CA VAL A 80 17.15 -4.12 -0.62
C VAL A 80 16.87 -3.89 0.86
N ARG A 81 15.92 -3.00 1.13
CA ARG A 81 15.35 -2.80 2.46
C ARG A 81 13.84 -2.89 2.34
N VAL A 82 13.24 -3.72 3.19
CA VAL A 82 11.78 -3.84 3.30
C VAL A 82 11.39 -3.46 4.72
N THR A 83 10.52 -2.46 4.85
CA THR A 83 9.95 -2.04 6.13
C THR A 83 8.46 -2.30 6.10
N LEU A 84 7.95 -3.00 7.11
CA LEU A 84 6.52 -3.24 7.27
C LEU A 84 5.96 -2.34 8.37
N THR A 85 4.93 -1.59 8.02
CA THR A 85 4.19 -0.74 8.96
C THR A 85 2.74 -1.20 9.04
N PHE A 86 2.21 -1.40 10.25
CA PHE A 86 0.79 -1.67 10.48
C PHE A 86 0.14 -0.55 11.28
N ILE A 87 -0.96 -0.01 10.74
CA ILE A 87 -1.71 1.12 11.30
C ILE A 87 -3.18 0.75 11.42
N GLU A 88 -3.76 1.03 12.58
CA GLU A 88 -5.20 1.02 12.79
C GLU A 88 -5.72 2.45 12.94
N ILE A 89 -6.67 2.86 12.10
CA ILE A 89 -7.36 4.15 12.21
C ILE A 89 -8.73 3.90 12.84
N TYR A 90 -8.88 4.29 14.10
CA TYR A 90 -10.15 4.30 14.80
C TYR A 90 -10.57 5.75 15.13
N ARG A 91 -11.80 6.11 14.79
CA ARG A 91 -12.43 7.43 15.06
C ARG A 91 -11.64 8.68 14.65
N GLU A 92 -10.66 8.58 13.75
CA GLU A 92 -9.82 9.71 13.31
C GLU A 92 -9.04 10.42 14.45
N GLU A 93 -9.08 9.95 15.69
CA GLU A 93 -8.56 10.65 16.88
C GLU A 93 -7.16 10.15 17.29
N ASP A 94 -6.81 8.90 17.00
CA ASP A 94 -5.72 8.21 17.73
C ASP A 94 -4.30 8.36 17.15
N LEU A 95 -4.11 9.00 15.99
CA LEU A 95 -2.80 8.98 15.30
C LEU A 95 -2.35 10.34 14.75
N PRO A 96 -1.28 10.97 15.28
CA PRO A 96 -0.69 12.13 14.64
C PRO A 96 0.04 11.68 13.37
N LEU A 97 -0.43 12.16 12.23
CA LEU A 97 0.20 11.95 10.93
C LEU A 97 1.29 13.00 10.73
N ARG A 98 2.52 12.58 10.43
CA ARG A 98 3.63 13.43 9.99
C ARG A 98 3.99 13.08 8.56
N GLU A 99 4.42 14.05 7.77
CA GLU A 99 4.96 13.80 6.42
C GLU A 99 6.49 13.65 6.54
N ASP A 100 7.07 12.64 5.89
CA ASP A 100 8.51 12.46 5.75
C ASP A 100 9.08 13.33 4.61
N GLU A 101 10.41 13.43 4.54
CA GLU A 101 11.11 14.23 3.52
C GLU A 101 10.89 13.73 2.08
N GLY A 102 10.40 12.49 1.90
CA GLY A 102 10.01 11.88 0.63
C GLY A 102 8.52 11.96 0.33
N GLY A 103 7.73 12.72 1.10
CA GLY A 103 6.28 12.87 0.94
C GLY A 103 5.45 11.67 1.44
N GLY A 104 6.06 10.72 2.14
CA GLY A 104 5.37 9.64 2.84
C GLY A 104 4.78 10.04 4.18
N MET A 105 3.82 9.26 4.67
CA MET A 105 3.13 9.58 5.91
C MET A 105 3.65 8.68 7.04
N LEU A 106 4.34 9.27 8.01
CA LEU A 106 4.78 8.64 9.25
C LEU A 106 3.68 8.74 10.30
N VAL A 107 3.46 7.64 11.01
CA VAL A 107 2.40 7.51 12.00
C VAL A 107 3.02 7.16 13.34
N ALA A 108 2.89 8.05 14.33
CA ALA A 108 3.42 7.78 15.67
C ALA A 108 2.59 6.69 16.37
N GLY A 109 3.26 5.70 16.95
CA GLY A 109 2.63 4.55 17.60
C GLY A 109 2.25 3.40 16.67
N ALA A 110 2.56 3.51 15.37
CA ALA A 110 2.44 2.40 14.43
C ALA A 110 3.49 1.32 14.72
N LEU A 111 3.11 0.05 14.58
CA LEU A 111 4.05 -1.05 14.53
C LEU A 111 4.86 -0.88 13.24
N CYS A 112 6.18 -0.69 13.35
CA CYS A 112 7.03 -0.39 12.20
C CYS A 112 8.40 -1.04 12.41
N GLU A 113 8.69 -2.10 11.67
CA GLU A 113 9.93 -2.86 11.77
C GLU A 113 10.51 -3.14 10.38
N GLU A 114 11.83 -3.21 10.29
CA GLU A 114 12.51 -3.74 9.11
C GLU A 114 12.37 -5.27 9.11
N VAL A 115 12.01 -5.84 7.96
CA VAL A 115 11.73 -7.28 7.81
C VAL A 115 12.62 -7.86 6.74
N THR A 116 13.21 -9.02 7.02
CA THR A 116 14.20 -9.66 6.13
C THR A 116 13.65 -10.88 5.39
N CYS A 117 12.55 -11.45 5.89
CA CYS A 117 11.89 -12.58 5.25
C CYS A 117 10.36 -12.51 5.39
N ALA A 118 9.67 -13.34 4.60
CA ALA A 118 8.20 -13.39 4.60
C ALA A 118 7.62 -13.84 5.96
N GLU A 119 8.34 -14.68 6.70
CA GLU A 119 7.90 -15.19 8.00
C GLU A 119 7.91 -14.08 9.07
N ASP A 120 9.01 -13.33 9.19
CA ASP A 120 9.10 -12.18 10.11
C ASP A 120 8.01 -11.14 9.80
N ALA A 121 7.82 -10.85 8.51
CA ALA A 121 6.80 -9.91 8.07
C ALA A 121 5.38 -10.40 8.39
N TRP A 122 5.13 -11.70 8.24
CA TRP A 122 3.85 -12.28 8.59
C TRP A 122 3.59 -12.26 10.10
N GLN A 123 4.60 -12.56 10.92
CA GLN A 123 4.47 -12.49 12.38
C GLN A 123 4.14 -11.07 12.85
N LEU A 124 4.85 -10.07 12.32
CA LEU A 124 4.58 -8.67 12.62
C LEU A 124 3.15 -8.25 12.21
N LEU A 125 2.72 -8.70 11.03
CA LEU A 125 1.37 -8.44 10.55
C LEU A 125 0.31 -9.13 11.43
N ALA A 126 0.54 -10.40 11.81
CA ALA A 126 -0.33 -11.18 12.66
C ALA A 126 -0.48 -10.53 14.05
N ASP A 127 0.60 -10.00 14.61
CA ASP A 127 0.58 -9.24 15.86
C ASP A 127 -0.27 -7.97 15.73
N GLY A 128 -0.12 -7.23 14.63
CA GLY A 128 -0.96 -6.05 14.34
C GLY A 128 -2.45 -6.40 14.25
N ILE A 129 -2.77 -7.48 13.55
CA ILE A 129 -4.14 -8.00 13.42
C ILE A 129 -4.68 -8.46 14.79
N ALA A 130 -3.88 -9.16 15.59
CA ALA A 130 -4.26 -9.64 16.91
C ALA A 130 -4.53 -8.48 17.88
N ARG A 131 -3.70 -7.43 17.86
CA ARG A 131 -3.91 -6.20 18.65
C ARG A 131 -5.22 -5.49 18.28
N ARG A 132 -5.54 -5.44 16.98
CA ARG A 132 -6.83 -4.95 16.49
C ARG A 132 -8.00 -5.78 17.00
N ALA A 133 -7.85 -7.11 17.06
CA ALA A 133 -8.88 -8.01 17.56
C ALA A 133 -9.07 -7.90 19.08
N THR A 134 -8.00 -7.80 19.87
CA THR A 134 -8.09 -7.72 21.35
C THR A 134 -8.62 -6.38 21.85
N GLY A 135 -8.52 -5.31 21.04
CA GLY A 135 -9.21 -4.05 21.30
C GLY A 135 -10.74 -4.14 21.23
N SER A 136 -11.30 -5.23 20.65
CA SER A 136 -12.74 -5.49 20.59
C SER A 136 -13.23 -6.20 21.86
N THR A 137 -13.74 -5.44 22.83
CA THR A 137 -14.50 -6.02 23.95
C THR A 137 -15.89 -6.47 23.47
N PHE A 138 -16.41 -7.56 24.07
CA PHE A 138 -17.60 -8.38 23.74
C PHE A 138 -18.93 -7.68 23.37
N MET A 139 -19.00 -6.36 23.32
CA MET A 139 -20.18 -5.58 22.91
C MET A 139 -19.96 -4.63 21.72
N ASN A 140 -18.75 -4.54 21.17
CA ASN A 140 -18.46 -3.75 19.97
C ASN A 140 -17.48 -4.51 19.09
N ALA A 141 -17.90 -4.96 17.91
CA ALA A 141 -16.97 -5.47 16.90
C ALA A 141 -16.10 -4.31 16.39
N VAL A 142 -15.04 -3.94 17.12
CA VAL A 142 -14.19 -2.78 16.79
C VAL A 142 -13.59 -2.90 15.39
N SER A 143 -13.35 -4.12 14.90
CA SER A 143 -12.90 -4.38 13.53
C SER A 143 -13.86 -3.87 12.44
N SER A 144 -15.17 -3.76 12.70
CA SER A 144 -16.10 -3.16 11.73
C SER A 144 -16.06 -1.64 11.71
N ARG A 145 -15.43 -1.02 12.71
CA ARG A 145 -15.44 0.44 12.94
C ARG A 145 -14.06 1.08 12.82
N SER A 146 -13.02 0.29 12.56
CA SER A 146 -11.65 0.76 12.31
C SER A 146 -11.15 0.34 10.94
N HIS A 147 -10.27 1.16 10.36
CA HIS A 147 -9.53 0.82 9.14
C HIS A 147 -8.17 0.23 9.52
N ALA A 148 -7.78 -0.88 8.92
CA ALA A 148 -6.43 -1.41 9.04
C ALA A 148 -5.65 -1.17 7.74
N ILE A 149 -4.43 -0.66 7.87
CA ILE A 149 -3.52 -0.41 6.76
C ILE A 149 -2.19 -1.06 7.09
N ALA A 150 -1.83 -2.10 6.33
CA ALA A 150 -0.48 -2.62 6.29
C ALA A 150 0.25 -2.00 5.10
N THR A 151 1.47 -1.50 5.32
CA THR A 151 2.29 -0.87 4.29
C THR A 151 3.65 -1.55 4.23
N LEU A 152 3.99 -2.10 3.07
CA LEU A 152 5.35 -2.54 2.77
C LEU A 152 6.06 -1.42 2.03
N ALA A 153 7.04 -0.79 2.67
CA ALA A 153 7.94 0.14 2.01
C ALA A 153 9.15 -0.64 1.51
N VAL A 154 9.39 -0.60 0.19
CA VAL A 154 10.48 -1.31 -0.46
C VAL A 154 11.44 -0.27 -1.03
N GLU A 155 12.67 -0.29 -0.53
CA GLU A 155 13.78 0.47 -1.10
C GLU A 155 14.75 -0.52 -1.77
N ARG A 156 15.05 -0.28 -3.04
CA ARG A 156 15.95 -1.13 -3.83
C ARG A 156 17.09 -0.29 -4.39
N VAL A 157 18.27 -0.88 -4.39
CA VAL A 157 19.46 -0.34 -5.07
C VAL A 157 19.82 -1.32 -6.18
N MET A 158 19.56 -0.93 -7.42
CA MET A 158 19.87 -1.75 -8.60
C MET A 158 21.29 -1.50 -9.08
N VAL A 159 21.97 -2.58 -9.47
CA VAL A 159 23.22 -2.48 -10.23
C VAL A 159 22.86 -2.06 -11.65
N SER A 160 23.51 -1.02 -12.17
CA SER A 160 23.29 -0.61 -13.56
C SER A 160 23.89 -1.66 -14.50
N PRO A 161 23.15 -2.16 -15.51
CA PRO A 161 23.73 -3.07 -16.50
C PRO A 161 24.85 -2.36 -17.27
N GLU A 162 25.96 -3.07 -17.47
CA GLU A 162 27.10 -2.58 -18.24
C GLU A 162 26.61 -2.08 -19.62
N GLY A 163 26.85 -0.79 -19.92
CA GLY A 163 26.57 -0.21 -21.24
C GLY A 163 25.33 0.68 -21.40
N ARG A 164 24.51 0.92 -20.35
CA ARG A 164 23.41 1.93 -20.41
C ARG A 164 23.49 2.95 -19.27
N GLY A 165 24.31 3.99 -19.44
CA GLY A 165 24.42 5.15 -18.53
C GLY A 165 25.74 5.20 -17.75
N ASN A 166 25.93 6.23 -16.91
CA ASN A 166 27.17 6.53 -16.16
C ASN A 166 27.58 5.49 -15.08
N GLY A 167 27.05 4.26 -15.13
CA GLY A 167 27.35 3.19 -14.16
C GLY A 167 26.91 3.49 -12.71
N LEU A 168 26.04 4.48 -12.52
CA LEU A 168 25.51 4.85 -11.21
C LEU A 168 24.42 3.86 -10.77
N PRO A 169 24.41 3.40 -9.51
CA PRO A 169 23.34 2.56 -9.00
C PRO A 169 22.02 3.34 -9.05
N VAL A 170 20.94 2.65 -9.43
CA VAL A 170 19.60 3.25 -9.50
C VAL A 170 18.86 2.88 -8.22
N VAL A 171 18.46 3.90 -7.45
CA VAL A 171 17.64 3.70 -6.26
C VAL A 171 16.18 3.84 -6.65
N THR A 172 15.35 2.86 -6.28
CA THR A 172 13.90 2.96 -6.43
C THR A 172 13.22 2.76 -5.08
N ARG A 173 12.17 3.52 -4.83
CA ARG A 173 11.32 3.40 -3.64
C ARG A 173 9.89 3.11 -4.05
N SER A 174 9.24 2.20 -3.36
CA SER A 174 7.83 1.89 -3.58
C SER A 174 7.14 1.57 -2.28
N LYS A 175 5.82 1.75 -2.29
CA LYS A 175 4.94 1.41 -1.16
C LYS A 175 3.86 0.47 -1.67
N PHE A 176 3.66 -0.64 -0.96
CA PHE A 176 2.52 -1.52 -1.15
C PHE A 176 1.56 -1.38 0.03
N HIS A 177 0.43 -0.73 -0.20
CA HIS A 177 -0.63 -0.61 0.80
C HIS A 177 -1.63 -1.78 0.67
N LEU A 178 -1.86 -2.48 1.77
CA LEU A 178 -2.88 -3.51 1.96
C LEU A 178 -3.89 -3.00 2.97
N VAL A 179 -5.11 -2.72 2.53
CA VAL A 179 -6.07 -1.94 3.30
C VAL A 179 -7.37 -2.70 3.51
N ASP A 180 -7.75 -2.88 4.76
CA ASP A 180 -9.06 -3.39 5.18
C ASP A 180 -9.87 -2.23 5.76
N LEU A 181 -10.87 -1.76 5.02
CA LEU A 181 -11.67 -0.62 5.44
C LEU A 181 -12.74 -1.03 6.46
N ALA A 182 -13.21 -0.07 7.25
CA ALA A 182 -14.40 -0.23 8.09
C ALA A 182 -15.65 -0.62 7.26
N GLY A 183 -16.66 -1.14 7.94
CA GLY A 183 -17.96 -1.46 7.36
C GLY A 183 -18.66 -0.22 6.79
N THR A 184 -19.27 -0.36 5.62
CA THR A 184 -19.92 0.75 4.90
C THR A 184 -21.38 0.98 5.30
N GLU A 185 -21.94 0.07 6.10
CA GLU A 185 -23.33 0.14 6.53
C GLU A 185 -23.63 1.42 7.33
N ARG A 186 -24.86 1.92 7.18
CA ARG A 186 -25.28 3.17 7.83
C ARG A 186 -25.54 2.96 9.31
N ALA A 187 -25.13 3.96 10.09
CA ALA A 187 -25.44 4.10 11.52
C ALA A 187 -26.94 3.93 11.83
N ASP A 188 -27.81 4.38 10.93
CA ASP A 188 -29.27 4.38 11.11
C ASP A 188 -29.85 2.95 11.28
N ARG A 189 -29.22 1.93 10.70
CA ARG A 189 -29.61 0.52 10.86
C ARG A 189 -29.19 -0.08 12.21
N THR A 190 -28.29 0.57 12.95
CA THR A 190 -27.81 0.06 14.26
C THR A 190 -28.78 0.38 15.41
N GLY A 191 -29.82 1.18 15.17
CA GLY A 191 -30.76 1.62 16.22
C GLY A 191 -30.13 2.58 17.25
N ALA A 192 -28.96 3.14 16.95
CA ALA A 192 -28.21 4.01 17.86
C ALA A 192 -28.88 5.40 17.98
N THR A 193 -29.30 5.78 19.19
CA THR A 193 -29.84 7.12 19.51
C THR A 193 -28.87 7.95 20.35
N GLY A 194 -28.98 9.28 20.30
CA GLY A 194 -28.22 10.20 21.16
C GLY A 194 -26.70 10.22 20.91
N MET A 195 -25.88 10.01 21.95
CA MET A 195 -24.41 10.03 21.85
C MET A 195 -23.85 8.96 20.91
N ARG A 196 -24.49 7.78 20.84
CA ARG A 196 -24.09 6.68 19.93
C ARG A 196 -24.31 7.03 18.46
N PHE A 197 -25.28 7.89 18.16
CA PHE A 197 -25.48 8.42 16.80
C PHE A 197 -24.35 9.36 16.39
N LYS A 198 -23.97 10.30 17.28
CA LYS A 198 -22.82 11.19 17.07
C LYS A 198 -21.50 10.42 16.92
N GLU A 199 -21.34 9.35 17.70
CA GLU A 199 -20.20 8.44 17.59
C GLU A 199 -20.16 7.73 16.23
N SER A 200 -21.30 7.23 15.75
CA SER A 200 -21.40 6.55 14.46
C SER A 200 -21.10 7.48 13.27
N ILE A 201 -21.39 8.78 13.38
CA ILE A 201 -20.99 9.78 12.37
C ILE A 201 -19.46 9.93 12.33
N LYS A 202 -18.79 9.98 13.48
CA LYS A 202 -17.32 10.10 13.55
C LYS A 202 -16.63 8.84 13.02
N ILE A 203 -17.14 7.66 13.35
CA ILE A 203 -16.62 6.38 12.83
C ILE A 203 -16.64 6.37 11.29
N ASN A 204 -17.74 6.84 10.70
CA ASN A 204 -17.90 6.85 9.25
C ASN A 204 -17.30 8.08 8.56
N GLN A 205 -16.64 8.98 9.28
CA GLN A 205 -16.03 10.18 8.68
C GLN A 205 -14.99 9.81 7.61
N GLY A 206 -14.16 8.79 7.87
CA GLY A 206 -13.17 8.27 6.91
C GLY A 206 -13.84 7.82 5.60
N LEU A 207 -14.82 6.92 5.68
CA LEU A 207 -15.57 6.40 4.53
C LEU A 207 -16.41 7.47 3.82
N PHE A 208 -17.02 8.38 4.56
CA PHE A 208 -17.79 9.48 3.99
C PHE A 208 -16.90 10.41 3.15
N THR A 209 -15.73 10.75 3.68
CA THR A 209 -14.74 11.56 2.97
C THR A 209 -14.19 10.81 1.74
N LEU A 210 -13.93 9.51 1.88
CA LEU A 210 -13.55 8.66 0.75
C LEU A 210 -14.60 8.72 -0.37
N GLY A 211 -15.89 8.66 -0.02
CA GLY A 211 -16.97 8.84 -0.97
C GLY A 211 -16.98 10.21 -1.66
N LYS A 212 -16.66 11.30 -0.94
CA LYS A 212 -16.48 12.63 -1.55
C LYS A 212 -15.32 12.66 -2.53
N VAL A 213 -14.17 12.09 -2.15
CA VAL A 213 -12.97 11.99 -3.00
C VAL A 213 -13.29 11.25 -4.29
N ILE A 214 -13.92 10.07 -4.20
CA ILE A 214 -14.30 9.30 -5.39
C ILE A 214 -15.29 10.07 -6.26
N ARG A 215 -16.29 10.75 -5.68
CA ARG A 215 -17.24 11.57 -6.44
C ARG A 215 -16.55 12.72 -7.17
N ALA A 216 -15.62 13.41 -6.51
CA ALA A 216 -14.85 14.49 -7.10
C ALA A 216 -14.00 13.98 -8.28
N LEU A 217 -13.36 12.82 -8.13
CA LEU A 217 -12.49 12.25 -9.15
C LEU A 217 -13.27 11.63 -10.33
N SER A 218 -14.40 10.96 -10.06
CA SER A 218 -15.23 10.29 -11.08
C SER A 218 -16.09 11.22 -11.92
N THR A 219 -16.35 12.45 -11.47
CA THR A 219 -17.14 13.41 -12.24
C THR A 219 -16.32 13.90 -13.45
N PRO A 220 -16.79 13.79 -14.69
CA PRO A 220 -16.08 14.32 -15.86
C PRO A 220 -15.89 15.83 -15.74
N VAL A 221 -14.75 16.35 -16.21
CA VAL A 221 -14.58 17.80 -16.36
C VAL A 221 -15.48 18.22 -17.53
N GLY A 222 -16.73 18.60 -17.24
CA GLY A 222 -17.60 19.20 -18.26
C GLY A 222 -16.99 20.50 -18.78
N ASN A 223 -17.39 20.90 -20.00
CA ASN A 223 -17.07 22.13 -20.75
C ASN A 223 -17.35 23.47 -20.04
N ARG A 224 -17.29 23.53 -18.70
CA ARG A 224 -17.36 24.79 -17.95
C ARG A 224 -16.05 25.52 -18.11
N LYS A 225 -16.13 26.83 -18.35
CA LYS A 225 -15.07 27.85 -18.50
C LYS A 225 -14.10 27.98 -17.31
N SER A 226 -13.70 26.86 -16.72
CA SER A 226 -12.92 26.71 -15.49
C SER A 226 -11.74 25.77 -15.70
N ALA A 227 -11.22 25.67 -16.94
CA ALA A 227 -10.07 24.86 -17.31
C ALA A 227 -8.79 25.23 -16.51
N ASN A 228 -8.76 26.41 -15.90
CA ASN A 228 -7.65 26.90 -15.09
C ASN A 228 -7.80 26.66 -13.58
N LEU A 229 -8.93 26.13 -13.09
CA LEU A 229 -9.08 25.82 -11.66
C LEU A 229 -8.81 24.33 -11.45
N LYS A 230 -7.65 24.00 -10.87
CA LYS A 230 -7.36 22.64 -10.38
C LYS A 230 -8.55 22.18 -9.52
N ARG A 231 -9.17 21.07 -9.90
CA ARG A 231 -10.28 20.47 -9.18
C ARG A 231 -9.82 20.18 -7.74
N HIS A 232 -10.40 20.86 -6.76
CA HIS A 232 -10.10 20.58 -5.36
C HIS A 232 -10.69 19.22 -4.97
N VAL A 233 -9.83 18.31 -4.52
CA VAL A 233 -10.22 16.98 -4.02
C VAL A 233 -9.97 16.98 -2.51
N PRO A 234 -10.97 16.64 -1.67
CA PRO A 234 -10.92 16.88 -0.23
C PRO A 234 -10.15 15.80 0.55
N TYR A 235 -8.94 15.44 0.12
CA TYR A 235 -8.13 14.41 0.81
C TYR A 235 -7.84 14.76 2.26
N ARG A 236 -7.74 16.06 2.57
CA ARG A 236 -7.38 16.56 3.91
C ARG A 236 -8.50 16.45 4.95
N GLU A 237 -9.72 16.13 4.55
CA GLU A 237 -10.88 16.05 5.46
C GLU A 237 -10.90 14.78 6.34
N SER A 238 -10.10 13.76 6.01
CA SER A 238 -9.87 12.58 6.87
C SER A 238 -8.45 12.04 6.76
N LYS A 239 -7.93 11.45 7.84
CA LYS A 239 -6.62 10.78 7.89
C LYS A 239 -6.57 9.63 6.89
N LEU A 240 -7.66 8.89 6.75
CA LEU A 240 -7.77 7.82 5.76
C LEU A 240 -7.54 8.34 4.33
N THR A 241 -8.23 9.41 3.92
CA THR A 241 -8.06 9.91 2.55
C THR A 241 -6.74 10.64 2.33
N ARG A 242 -6.10 11.14 3.39
CA ARG A 242 -4.73 11.63 3.33
C ARG A 242 -3.73 10.50 3.08
N LEU A 243 -3.88 9.38 3.79
CA LEU A 243 -3.04 8.18 3.61
C LEU A 243 -3.22 7.55 2.23
N LEU A 244 -4.44 7.56 1.70
CA LEU A 244 -4.79 6.99 0.39
C LEU A 244 -4.78 8.03 -0.75
N GLN A 245 -4.19 9.21 -0.53
CA GLN A 245 -4.19 10.28 -1.52
C GLN A 245 -3.49 9.84 -2.81
N ASP A 246 -2.37 9.11 -2.71
CA ASP A 246 -1.64 8.59 -3.86
C ASP A 246 -2.43 7.46 -4.57
N SER A 247 -3.20 6.69 -3.80
CA SER A 247 -4.01 5.57 -4.29
C SER A 247 -5.22 6.01 -5.13
N LEU A 248 -5.75 7.22 -4.91
CA LEU A 248 -6.97 7.68 -5.57
C LEU A 248 -6.70 8.94 -6.37
N GLY A 249 -6.46 8.80 -7.66
CA GLY A 249 -6.16 9.90 -8.58
C GLY A 249 -4.71 10.39 -8.52
N GLY A 250 -3.82 9.65 -7.84
CA GLY A 250 -2.42 10.00 -7.64
C GLY A 250 -1.44 9.04 -8.30
N ASN A 251 -0.25 8.96 -7.71
CA ASN A 251 0.85 8.09 -8.15
C ASN A 251 0.77 6.72 -7.45
N SER A 252 -0.12 5.85 -7.94
CA SER A 252 -0.22 4.46 -7.47
C SER A 252 -0.97 3.59 -8.47
N ARG A 253 -0.57 2.32 -8.57
CA ARG A 253 -1.36 1.25 -9.18
C ARG A 253 -2.34 0.76 -8.12
N THR A 254 -3.63 0.98 -8.35
CA THR A 254 -4.63 0.75 -7.30
C THR A 254 -5.70 -0.24 -7.75
N VAL A 255 -5.96 -1.22 -6.89
CA VAL A 255 -7.05 -2.18 -7.01
C VAL A 255 -8.00 -2.04 -5.82
N MET A 256 -9.30 -2.03 -6.13
CA MET A 256 -10.37 -2.08 -5.16
C MET A 256 -11.04 -3.45 -5.25
N VAL A 257 -11.09 -4.17 -4.13
CA VAL A 257 -11.86 -5.41 -4.01
C VAL A 257 -13.20 -5.09 -3.35
N ALA A 258 -14.28 -5.18 -4.12
CA ALA A 258 -15.63 -4.94 -3.64
C ALA A 258 -16.20 -6.23 -3.01
N CYS A 259 -16.29 -6.26 -1.68
CA CYS A 259 -16.77 -7.38 -0.90
C CYS A 259 -18.28 -7.24 -0.67
N ILE A 260 -19.08 -8.20 -1.16
CA ILE A 260 -20.55 -8.15 -1.13
C ILE A 260 -21.13 -9.38 -0.45
N SER A 261 -22.35 -9.25 0.08
CA SER A 261 -23.12 -10.36 0.64
C SER A 261 -24.16 -10.84 -0.39
N PRO A 262 -24.29 -12.17 -0.59
CA PRO A 262 -25.33 -12.73 -1.47
C PRO A 262 -26.69 -12.81 -0.77
N ALA A 263 -26.79 -12.51 0.52
CA ALA A 263 -28.03 -12.62 1.28
C ALA A 263 -29.05 -11.54 0.87
N ASP A 264 -30.32 -11.92 0.76
CA ASP A 264 -31.40 -10.99 0.39
C ASP A 264 -31.54 -9.82 1.38
N ALA A 265 -31.25 -10.04 2.66
CA ALA A 265 -31.29 -9.02 3.70
C ALA A 265 -30.26 -7.88 3.50
N ASP A 266 -29.21 -8.16 2.73
CA ASP A 266 -28.08 -7.27 2.45
C ASP A 266 -28.16 -6.65 1.05
N LEU A 267 -29.22 -6.91 0.27
CA LEU A 267 -29.34 -6.50 -1.12
C LEU A 267 -29.03 -5.01 -1.34
N GLN A 268 -29.55 -4.14 -0.48
CA GLN A 268 -29.35 -2.69 -0.60
C GLN A 268 -27.87 -2.29 -0.46
N GLU A 269 -27.16 -2.87 0.52
CA GLU A 269 -25.74 -2.59 0.78
C GLU A 269 -24.85 -3.19 -0.31
N THR A 270 -25.19 -4.38 -0.81
CA THR A 270 -24.54 -4.98 -1.99
C THR A 270 -24.68 -4.08 -3.21
N VAL A 271 -25.88 -3.56 -3.49
CA VAL A 271 -26.13 -2.63 -4.60
C VAL A 271 -25.32 -1.34 -4.41
N ASP A 272 -25.28 -0.78 -3.21
CA ASP A 272 -24.54 0.46 -2.94
C ASP A 272 -23.02 0.26 -3.06
N THR A 273 -22.50 -0.88 -2.63
CA THR A 273 -21.10 -1.29 -2.82
C THR A 273 -20.74 -1.40 -4.30
N LEU A 274 -21.59 -2.04 -5.12
CA LEU A 274 -21.38 -2.17 -6.56
C LEU A 274 -21.45 -0.84 -7.30
N LYS A 275 -22.40 0.04 -6.92
CA LYS A 275 -22.47 1.42 -7.45
C LYS A 275 -21.20 2.21 -7.11
N TYR A 276 -20.69 2.05 -5.90
CA TYR A 276 -19.46 2.68 -5.45
C TYR A 276 -18.27 2.20 -6.29
N ALA A 277 -18.09 0.89 -6.43
CA ALA A 277 -17.04 0.28 -7.26
C ALA A 277 -17.11 0.74 -8.72
N THR A 278 -18.32 0.83 -9.28
CA THR A 278 -18.54 1.32 -10.65
C THR A 278 -18.05 2.76 -10.84
N ARG A 279 -18.25 3.64 -9.85
CA ARG A 279 -17.72 5.01 -9.87
C ARG A 279 -16.21 5.03 -9.69
N ALA A 280 -15.68 4.28 -8.73
CA ALA A 280 -14.24 4.18 -8.46
C ALA A 280 -13.47 3.75 -9.71
N ARG A 281 -14.01 2.81 -10.50
CA ARG A 281 -13.42 2.33 -11.76
C ARG A 281 -13.17 3.44 -12.80
N THR A 282 -13.89 4.55 -12.74
CA THR A 282 -13.71 5.67 -13.68
C THR A 282 -12.52 6.58 -13.35
N ILE A 283 -11.97 6.45 -12.13
CA ILE A 283 -10.82 7.23 -11.68
C ILE A 283 -9.57 6.77 -12.44
N ARG A 284 -8.77 7.72 -12.89
CA ARG A 284 -7.48 7.45 -13.54
C ARG A 284 -6.35 7.92 -12.65
N ASN A 285 -5.49 6.98 -12.27
CA ASN A 285 -4.22 7.27 -11.60
C ASN A 285 -3.13 7.52 -12.64
N ALA A 286 -2.05 8.19 -12.20
CA ALA A 286 -0.85 8.44 -12.99
C ALA A 286 0.37 7.80 -12.31
N PRO A 287 0.45 6.47 -12.28
CA PRO A 287 1.55 5.76 -11.63
C PRO A 287 2.87 5.98 -12.36
N VAL A 288 3.92 6.33 -11.62
CA VAL A 288 5.29 6.50 -12.08
C VAL A 288 6.25 5.71 -11.18
N ILE A 289 7.40 5.34 -11.72
CA ILE A 289 8.47 4.71 -10.93
C ILE A 289 9.11 5.77 -10.04
N ASN A 290 9.10 5.57 -8.73
CA ASN A 290 9.74 6.52 -7.82
C ASN A 290 11.23 6.24 -7.75
N LYS A 291 12.01 7.04 -8.47
CA LYS A 291 13.46 7.03 -8.39
C LYS A 291 13.90 7.87 -7.20
N GLY A 292 14.76 7.31 -6.36
CA GLY A 292 15.44 8.02 -5.29
C GLY A 292 16.80 8.53 -5.73
N GLU A 293 17.27 9.59 -5.11
CA GLU A 293 18.69 9.90 -5.09
C GLU A 293 19.40 8.97 -4.11
N VAL A 294 20.68 8.67 -4.39
CA VAL A 294 21.56 7.98 -3.46
C VAL A 294 21.88 8.94 -2.30
N MET A 295 20.98 9.02 -1.32
CA MET A 295 21.31 9.67 -0.05
C MET A 295 22.33 8.77 0.66
N GLN A 296 23.27 9.37 1.41
CA GLN A 296 24.42 8.74 2.06
C GLN A 296 24.18 7.29 2.48
N PRO A 297 25.19 6.39 2.35
CA PRO A 297 25.02 4.96 2.58
C PRO A 297 24.27 4.76 3.90
N PRO A 298 23.11 4.08 3.88
CA PRO A 298 22.43 3.75 5.12
C PRO A 298 23.43 3.06 6.05
N ALA A 299 23.26 3.19 7.37
CA ALA A 299 24.01 2.39 8.32
C ALA A 299 23.72 0.91 8.02
N MET A 300 24.57 0.30 7.20
CA MET A 300 24.41 -1.03 6.63
C MET A 300 25.34 -1.99 7.37
N PRO A 301 24.93 -3.24 7.60
CA PRO A 301 25.83 -4.30 8.05
C PRO A 301 27.09 -4.35 7.18
N SER A 302 28.26 -4.58 7.79
CA SER A 302 29.58 -4.44 7.15
C SER A 302 29.72 -5.16 5.81
N ALA A 303 29.13 -6.36 5.67
CA ALA A 303 29.17 -7.15 4.44
C ALA A 303 28.45 -6.48 3.25
N ILE A 304 27.35 -5.75 3.50
CA ILE A 304 26.59 -5.03 2.47
C ILE A 304 27.26 -3.69 2.17
N ALA A 305 27.80 -3.03 3.21
CA ALA A 305 28.63 -1.85 3.04
C ALA A 305 29.88 -2.15 2.20
N ASP A 306 30.45 -3.35 2.32
CA ASP A 306 31.59 -3.79 1.52
C ASP A 306 31.21 -4.09 0.07
N ARG A 307 30.05 -4.68 -0.22
CA ARG A 307 29.55 -4.81 -1.61
C ARG A 307 29.22 -3.45 -2.23
N TYR A 308 28.60 -2.57 -1.46
CA TYR A 308 28.29 -1.19 -1.86
C TYR A 308 29.57 -0.37 -2.11
N ARG A 309 30.56 -0.50 -1.21
CA ARG A 309 31.90 0.08 -1.37
C ARG A 309 32.66 -0.57 -2.51
N GLN A 310 32.57 -1.88 -2.75
CA GLN A 310 33.21 -2.54 -3.89
C GLN A 310 32.62 -2.06 -5.21
N ALA A 311 31.30 -1.88 -5.31
CA ALA A 311 30.65 -1.30 -6.48
C ALA A 311 31.09 0.17 -6.71
N LEU A 312 31.25 0.97 -5.63
CA LEU A 312 31.76 2.34 -5.70
C LEU A 312 33.29 2.43 -5.92
N CYS A 313 34.07 1.52 -5.36
CA CYS A 313 35.54 1.48 -5.45
C CYS A 313 36.01 0.92 -6.79
N ALA A 314 35.32 -0.06 -7.38
CA ALA A 314 35.55 -0.50 -8.75
C ALA A 314 35.49 0.69 -9.73
N ARG A 315 34.61 1.66 -9.44
CA ARG A 315 34.50 2.91 -10.19
C ARG A 315 35.64 3.89 -9.92
N LEU A 316 36.13 4.05 -8.69
CA LEU A 316 37.32 4.88 -8.42
C LEU A 316 38.57 4.31 -9.10
N TYR A 317 38.72 2.97 -9.11
CA TYR A 317 39.85 2.30 -9.75
C TYR A 317 39.81 2.41 -11.28
N LEU A 318 38.63 2.28 -11.89
CA LEU A 318 38.45 2.50 -13.34
C LEU A 318 38.60 3.97 -13.73
N PHE A 319 38.17 4.91 -12.89
CA PHE A 319 38.34 6.34 -13.17
C PHE A 319 39.80 6.78 -13.04
N THR A 320 40.57 6.27 -12.07
CA THR A 320 42.00 6.60 -11.95
C THR A 320 42.85 5.89 -12.99
N HIS A 321 42.56 4.64 -13.37
CA HIS A 321 43.31 3.95 -14.42
C HIS A 321 43.02 4.50 -15.82
N CYS A 322 41.76 4.79 -16.16
CA CYS A 322 41.41 5.33 -17.48
C CYS A 322 41.90 6.78 -17.65
N PHE A 323 41.96 7.56 -16.56
CA PHE A 323 42.53 8.93 -16.59
C PHE A 323 44.07 8.92 -16.65
N MET A 324 44.74 7.96 -16.00
CA MET A 324 46.19 7.78 -16.10
C MET A 324 46.64 7.24 -17.47
N ASP A 325 45.85 6.38 -18.11
CA ASP A 325 46.16 5.90 -19.46
C ASP A 325 45.92 6.97 -20.53
N CYS A 326 44.91 7.84 -20.37
CA CYS A 326 44.74 9.01 -21.25
C CYS A 326 45.87 10.05 -21.12
N LEU A 327 46.48 10.19 -19.93
CA LEU A 327 47.63 11.08 -19.73
C LEU A 327 48.94 10.54 -20.29
N ARG A 328 49.06 9.22 -20.50
CA ARG A 328 50.26 8.59 -21.10
C ARG A 328 50.29 8.65 -22.63
N TYR A 329 49.17 8.92 -23.29
CA TYR A 329 49.08 9.13 -24.74
C TYR A 329 49.06 10.61 -25.14
N ALA A 330 49.14 11.53 -24.18
CA ALA A 330 49.13 12.99 -24.41
C ALA A 330 50.52 13.66 -24.23
N THR A 331 51.60 12.87 -24.18
CA THR A 331 53.01 13.32 -24.20
C THR A 331 53.77 12.50 -25.21
#